data_AF-A0A849PP37-F1
#
_entry.id   AF-A0A849PP37-F1
#
_cell.length_a   1.000
_cell.length_b   1.000
_cell.length_c   1.000
_cell.angle_alpha   90.00
_cell.angle_beta   90.00
_cell.angle_gamma   90.00
#
_symmetry.space_group_name_H-M   'P 1'
#
loop_
_entity.id
_entity.type
_entity.pdbx_description
1 polymer ?
#
loop_
_entity_poly.entity_id
_entity_poly.type
_entity_poly.pdbx_seq_one_letter_code
_entity_poly.pdbx_strand_id
1 'polypeptide(L)'
;MVATIDLPGSFMAAAKVKEGELSTFIRHSLAAELYREGKLSLGKAAEVAGVRNKWEMLLLLNEKGIPIDYTAKDAEKDLETLKEALGR
;
A
#
# COMPACT_ATOMS: atom_id res chain seq x y z
N MET A 1 -19.34 -3.36 7.67
CA MET A 1 -19.80 -2.07 7.12
C MET A 1 -19.16 -1.91 5.75
N VAL A 2 -19.93 -1.55 4.72
CA VAL A 2 -19.42 -1.38 3.35
C VAL A 2 -19.48 0.10 3.01
N ALA A 3 -18.40 0.64 2.46
CA ALA A 3 -18.38 1.99 1.89
C ALA A 3 -18.67 1.90 0.39
N THR A 4 -19.51 2.79 -0.12
CA THR A 4 -19.90 2.85 -1.54
C THR A 4 -19.30 4.10 -2.18
N ILE A 5 -18.88 3.99 -3.44
CA ILE A 5 -18.33 5.11 -4.22
C ILE A 5 -19.07 5.16 -5.56
N ASP A 6 -19.59 6.33 -5.90
CA ASP A 6 -20.17 6.59 -7.22
C ASP A 6 -19.10 7.12 -8.17
N LEU A 7 -18.98 6.49 -9.34
CA LEU A 7 -18.07 6.89 -10.40
C LEU A 7 -18.87 7.18 -11.69
N PRO A 8 -18.41 8.12 -12.52
CA PRO A 8 -19.00 8.31 -13.84
C PRO A 8 -18.93 7.03 -14.67
N GLY A 9 -19.97 6.72 -15.45
CA GLY A 9 -19.98 5.54 -16.33
C GLY A 9 -18.84 5.52 -17.36
N SER A 10 -18.28 6.69 -17.69
CA SER A 10 -17.11 6.84 -18.57
C SER A 10 -15.76 6.53 -17.90
N PHE A 11 -15.73 6.34 -16.58
CA PHE A 11 -14.48 6.12 -15.83
C PHE A 11 -13.70 4.91 -16.36
N MET A 12 -14.39 3.82 -16.66
CA MET A 12 -13.81 2.59 -17.20
C MET A 12 -13.01 2.85 -18.48
N ALA A 13 -13.62 3.60 -19.41
CA ALA A 13 -12.99 3.97 -20.67
C ALA A 13 -11.80 4.92 -20.45
N ALA A 14 -11.94 5.90 -19.56
CA ALA A 14 -10.87 6.86 -19.25
C ALA A 14 -9.66 6.19 -18.56
N ALA A 15 -9.92 5.30 -17.61
CA ALA A 15 -8.91 4.56 -16.86
C ALA A 15 -8.29 3.40 -17.67
N LYS A 16 -8.92 3.01 -18.80
CA LYS A 16 -8.53 1.85 -19.62
C LYS A 16 -8.48 0.54 -18.82
N VAL A 17 -9.44 0.35 -17.91
CA VAL A 17 -9.53 -0.82 -17.03
C VAL A 17 -10.71 -1.68 -17.48
N LYS A 18 -10.55 -3.01 -17.44
CA LYS A 18 -11.63 -3.96 -17.72
C LYS A 18 -12.53 -4.16 -16.50
N GLU A 19 -13.80 -4.53 -16.71
CA GLU A 19 -14.79 -4.64 -15.63
C GLU A 19 -14.35 -5.58 -14.50
N GLY A 20 -13.77 -6.73 -14.84
CA GLY A 20 -13.23 -7.68 -13.85
C GLY A 20 -12.01 -7.17 -13.06
N GLU A 21 -11.36 -6.10 -13.51
CA GLU A 21 -10.15 -5.53 -12.90
C GLU A 21 -10.45 -4.24 -12.11
N LEU A 22 -11.62 -3.62 -12.32
CA LEU A 22 -11.99 -2.33 -11.75
C LEU A 22 -11.84 -2.29 -10.23
N SER A 23 -12.37 -3.30 -9.55
CA SER A 23 -12.36 -3.37 -8.09
C SER A 23 -10.93 -3.40 -7.54
N THR A 24 -10.08 -4.23 -8.14
CA THR A 24 -8.66 -4.34 -7.77
C THR A 24 -7.90 -3.06 -8.08
N PHE A 25 -8.12 -2.48 -9.27
CA PHE A 25 -7.49 -1.22 -9.68
C PHE A 25 -7.80 -0.07 -8.69
N ILE A 26 -9.07 0.10 -8.31
CA ILE A 26 -9.49 1.14 -7.36
C ILE A 26 -8.86 0.89 -6.00
N ARG A 27 -8.98 -0.33 -5.45
CA ARG A 27 -8.43 -0.67 -4.13
C ARG A 27 -6.92 -0.44 -4.07
N HIS A 28 -6.19 -0.90 -5.08
CA HIS A 28 -4.73 -0.74 -5.15
C HIS A 28 -4.33 0.73 -5.23
N SER A 29 -5.02 1.50 -6.06
CA SER A 29 -4.71 2.93 -6.22
C SER A 29 -5.05 3.71 -4.95
N LEU A 30 -6.21 3.45 -4.34
CA LEU A 30 -6.62 4.09 -3.09
C LEU A 30 -5.69 3.74 -1.93
N ALA A 31 -5.34 2.47 -1.74
CA ALA A 31 -4.44 2.02 -0.68
C ALA A 31 -3.05 2.66 -0.80
N ALA A 32 -2.51 2.69 -2.02
CA ALA A 32 -1.21 3.27 -2.32
C ALA A 32 -1.18 4.78 -2.02
N GLU A 33 -2.20 5.51 -2.47
CA GLU A 33 -2.30 6.96 -2.23
C GLU A 33 -2.49 7.31 -0.76
N LEU A 34 -3.36 6.59 -0.06
CA LEU A 34 -3.57 6.85 1.37
C LEU A 34 -2.34 6.46 2.23
N TYR A 35 -1.54 5.49 1.80
CA TYR A 35 -0.24 5.22 2.42
C TYR A 35 0.73 6.37 2.17
N ARG A 36 0.83 6.83 0.91
CA ARG A 36 1.70 7.95 0.51
C ARG A 36 1.41 9.23 1.30
N GLU A 37 0.14 9.49 1.59
CA GLU A 37 -0.30 10.62 2.40
C GLU A 37 -0.14 10.41 3.93
N GLY A 38 0.36 9.25 4.36
CA GLY A 38 0.50 8.89 5.79
C GLY A 38 -0.83 8.63 6.51
N LYS A 39 -1.96 8.57 5.78
CA LYS A 39 -3.30 8.33 6.35
C LYS A 39 -3.49 6.87 6.74
N LEU A 40 -2.85 5.94 6.03
CA LEU A 40 -2.88 4.51 6.36
C LEU A 40 -1.48 4.01 6.70
N SER A 41 -1.40 3.20 7.76
CA SER A 41 -0.22 2.36 8.00
C SER A 41 -0.09 1.30 6.89
N LEU A 42 1.12 0.74 6.72
CA LEU A 42 1.37 -0.32 5.73
C LEU A 42 0.40 -1.51 5.89
N GLY A 43 0.06 -1.88 7.12
CA GLY A 43 -0.89 -2.96 7.40
C GLY A 43 -2.32 -2.63 6.98
N LYS A 44 -2.80 -1.40 7.26
CA LYS A 44 -4.15 -0.99 6.87
C LYS A 44 -4.23 -0.75 5.35
N ALA A 45 -3.18 -0.25 4.73
CA ALA A 45 -3.08 -0.16 3.27
C ALA A 45 -3.14 -1.56 2.62
N ALA A 46 -2.46 -2.57 3.18
CA ALA A 46 -2.53 -3.95 2.71
C ALA A 46 -3.97 -4.52 2.78
N GLU A 47 -4.67 -4.25 3.89
CA GLU A 47 -6.09 -4.62 4.07
C GLU A 47 -6.99 -3.96 3.02
N VAL A 48 -6.81 -2.65 2.75
CA VAL A 48 -7.58 -1.91 1.74
C VAL A 48 -7.26 -2.40 0.33
N ALA A 49 -5.99 -2.71 0.02
CA ALA A 49 -5.61 -3.25 -1.28
C ALA A 49 -6.21 -4.65 -1.52
N GLY A 50 -6.42 -5.42 -0.44
CA GLY A 50 -6.86 -6.82 -0.50
C GLY A 50 -5.70 -7.78 -0.78
N VAL A 51 -4.49 -7.41 -0.40
CA VAL A 51 -3.29 -8.25 -0.53
C VAL A 51 -3.06 -9.07 0.74
N ARG A 52 -2.36 -10.20 0.63
CA ARG A 52 -2.29 -11.22 1.69
C ARG A 52 -1.47 -10.77 2.90
N ASN A 53 -0.49 -9.89 2.71
CA ASN A 53 0.43 -9.47 3.75
C ASN A 53 1.12 -8.14 3.41
N LYS A 54 1.91 -7.63 4.37
CA LYS A 54 2.68 -6.38 4.21
C LYS A 54 3.70 -6.44 3.06
N TRP A 55 4.26 -7.62 2.76
CA TRP A 55 5.23 -7.77 1.67
C TRP A 55 4.60 -7.53 0.30
N GLU A 56 3.41 -8.05 0.05
CA GLU A 56 2.69 -7.77 -1.19
C GLU A 56 2.30 -6.30 -1.32
N MET A 57 2.00 -5.63 -0.21
CA MET A 57 1.78 -4.18 -0.22
C MET A 57 3.06 -3.43 -0.58
N LEU A 58 4.22 -3.84 -0.06
CA LEU A 58 5.52 -3.24 -0.43
C LEU A 58 5.81 -3.40 -1.93
N LEU A 59 5.52 -4.57 -2.51
CA LEU A 59 5.65 -4.79 -3.96
C LEU A 59 4.72 -3.86 -4.74
N LEU A 60 3.46 -3.72 -4.32
CA LEU A 60 2.50 -2.80 -4.94
C LEU A 60 2.95 -1.34 -4.87
N LEU A 61 3.50 -0.90 -3.74
CA LEU A 61 4.06 0.45 -3.59
C LEU A 61 5.24 0.67 -4.53
N ASN A 62 6.13 -0.33 -4.63
CA ASN A 62 7.28 -0.30 -5.53
C ASN A 62 6.86 -0.23 -7.01
N GLU A 63 5.87 -1.02 -7.44
CA GLU A 63 5.30 -0.96 -8.80
C GLU A 63 4.72 0.43 -9.13
N LYS A 64 4.18 1.13 -8.12
CA LYS A 64 3.62 2.47 -8.25
C LYS A 64 4.65 3.59 -8.03
N GLY A 65 5.92 3.26 -7.78
CA GLY A 65 6.98 4.23 -7.52
C GLY A 65 6.79 5.03 -6.23
N ILE A 66 6.08 4.47 -5.25
CA ILE A 66 5.85 5.11 -3.96
C ILE A 66 6.94 4.65 -2.99
N PRO A 67 7.83 5.56 -2.54
CA PRO A 67 8.86 5.20 -1.57
C PRO A 67 8.22 4.82 -0.24
N ILE A 68 8.84 3.86 0.43
CA ILE A 68 8.51 3.56 1.82
C ILE A 68 9.19 4.59 2.72
N ASP A 69 8.52 4.95 3.81
CA ASP A 69 9.08 5.84 4.82
C ASP A 69 10.08 5.05 5.69
N TYR A 70 11.24 4.73 5.09
CA TYR A 70 12.35 4.05 5.74
C TYR A 70 13.51 5.03 5.83
N THR A 71 13.80 5.46 7.05
CA THR A 71 14.81 6.47 7.34
C THR A 71 16.12 5.84 7.81
N ALA A 72 17.20 6.61 7.81
CA ALA A 72 18.46 6.19 8.43
C ALA A 72 18.29 5.82 9.91
N LYS A 73 17.38 6.52 10.62
CA LYS A 73 17.07 6.24 12.02
C LYS A 73 16.38 4.90 12.20
N ASP A 74 15.52 4.50 11.26
CA ASP A 74 14.90 3.17 11.27
C ASP A 74 15.97 2.09 11.09
N ALA A 75 16.92 2.29 10.16
CA ALA A 75 18.05 1.39 9.97
C ALA A 75 18.95 1.27 11.21
N GLU A 76 19.23 2.39 11.89
CA GLU A 76 19.98 2.39 13.15
C GLU A 76 19.27 1.58 14.25
N LYS A 77 17.95 1.74 14.37
CA LYS A 77 17.13 1.02 15.34
C LYS A 77 17.04 -0.48 15.03
N ASP A 78 16.93 -0.84 13.76
CA ASP A 78 16.98 -2.24 13.32
C ASP A 78 18.34 -2.87 13.67
N LEU A 79 19.44 -2.14 13.47
CA LEU A 79 20.78 -2.59 13.84
C LEU A 79 20.94 -2.77 15.35
N GLU A 80 20.41 -1.85 16.16
CA GLU A 80 20.41 -1.95 17.62
C GLU A 80 19.65 -3.20 18.08
N THR A 81 18.45 -3.41 17.52
CA THR A 81 17.63 -4.61 17.79
C THR A 81 18.40 -5.90 17.46
N LEU A 82 19.15 -5.92 16.35
CA LEU A 82 19.96 -7.07 15.95
C LEU A 82 21.15 -7.31 16.90
N LYS A 83 21.80 -6.24 17.38
CA LYS A 83 22.90 -6.35 18.36
C LYS A 83 22.41 -6.97 19.66
N GLU A 84 21.30 -6.46 20.20
CA GLU A 84 20.66 -7.00 21.40
C GLU A 84 20.28 -8.48 21.24
N ALA A 85 19.63 -8.84 20.13
CA ALA A 85 19.22 -10.21 19.87
C ALA A 85 20.41 -11.19 19.71
N LEU A 86 21.55 -10.69 19.25
CA LEU A 86 22.79 -11.48 19.09
C LEU A 86 23.69 -11.44 20.34
N GLY A 87 23.30 -10.72 21.41
CA GLY A 87 24.11 -10.55 22.62
C GLY A 87 25.44 -9.82 22.37
N ARG A 88 25.44 -8.87 21.43
CA ARG A 88 26.60 -8.06 21.04
C ARG A 88 26.42 -6.59 21.36
#